data_AF-A0A453CPG2-F1
#
_entry.id   AF-A0A453CPG2-F1
#
_cell.length_a   1.000
_cell.length_b   1.000
_cell.length_c   1.000
_cell.angle_alpha   90.00
_cell.angle_beta   90.00
_cell.angle_gamma   90.00
#
_symmetry.space_group_name_H-M   'P 1'
#
loop_
_entity.id
_entity.type
_entity.pdbx_description
1 polymer ?
#
loop_
_entity_poly.entity_id
_entity_poly.type
_entity_poly.pdbx_seq_one_letter_code
_entity_poly.pdbx_strand_id
1 'polypeptide(L)' 'MVTEGDNNLLEGTFSSDHLKMVEIKSLKVDGRINKILKILSACGISLEKINIRQANTSS' A
#
# COMPACT_ATOMS: atom_id res chain seq x y z
N MET A 1 -23.15 21.21 -6.91
CA MET A 1 -22.08 20.52 -7.67
C MET A 1 -21.06 20.11 -6.64
N VAL A 2 -21.02 18.82 -6.28
CA VAL A 2 -20.07 18.29 -5.28
C VAL A 2 -18.73 18.18 -5.98
N THR A 3 -17.79 19.07 -5.66
CA THR A 3 -16.43 18.99 -6.15
C THR A 3 -15.70 17.89 -5.40
N GLU A 4 -15.13 17.00 -6.21
CA GLU A 4 -14.37 15.82 -5.85
C GLU A 4 -13.26 16.16 -4.83
N GLY A 5 -13.10 15.27 -3.85
CA GLY A 5 -12.12 15.42 -2.79
C GLY A 5 -10.72 15.58 -3.36
N ASP A 6 -10.14 16.75 -3.15
CA ASP A 6 -8.73 17.04 -3.33
C ASP A 6 -7.89 16.09 -2.46
N ASN A 7 -7.44 14.98 -3.05
CA ASN A 7 -6.42 14.12 -2.46
C ASN A 7 -5.05 14.81 -2.60
N ASN A 8 -4.87 15.96 -1.94
CA ASN A 8 -3.59 16.66 -1.82
C ASN A 8 -2.62 15.92 -0.87
N LEU A 9 -2.47 14.60 -1.03
CA LEU A 9 -1.55 13.77 -0.24
C LEU A 9 -0.15 13.66 -0.88
N LEU A 10 0.22 14.56 -1.80
CA LEU A 10 1.45 14.41 -2.60
C LEU A 10 2.35 15.66 -2.61
N GLU A 11 2.25 16.55 -1.63
CA GLU A 11 3.25 17.63 -1.39
C GLU A 11 4.13 17.35 -0.15
N GLY A 12 4.32 16.07 0.16
CA GLY A 12 5.39 15.63 1.04
C GLY A 12 6.02 14.42 0.37
N THR A 13 7.24 14.58 -0.15
CA THR A 13 8.04 13.45 -0.64
C THR A 13 8.17 12.44 0.49
N PHE A 14 7.36 11.40 0.47
CA PHE A 14 7.58 10.21 1.29
C PHE A 14 8.95 9.68 0.89
N SER A 15 9.99 9.97 1.67
CA SER A 15 11.31 9.37 1.46
C SER A 15 11.22 7.90 1.89
N SER A 16 11.01 7.02 0.90
CA SER A 16 11.04 5.57 1.06
C SER A 16 12.49 5.02 1.08
N ASP A 17 13.49 5.91 1.05
CA ASP A 17 14.91 5.59 0.95
C ASP A 17 15.38 4.72 2.13
N HIS A 18 14.85 5.00 3.32
CA HIS A 18 15.15 4.22 4.53
C HIS A 18 14.13 3.11 4.83
N LEU A 19 13.09 2.99 4.01
CA LEU A 19 12.08 1.95 4.17
C LEU A 19 12.69 0.59 3.79
N LYS A 20 12.79 -0.33 4.77
CA LYS A 20 13.34 -1.68 4.56
C LYS A 20 12.31 -2.63 3.95
N MET A 21 11.13 -2.74 4.57
CA MET A 21 10.08 -3.65 4.13
C MET A 21 8.70 -3.16 4.59
N VAL A 22 7.69 -3.33 3.74
CA VAL A 22 6.27 -3.17 4.06
C VAL A 22 5.65 -4.55 4.18
N GLU A 23 5.08 -4.87 5.34
CA GLU A 23 4.37 -6.13 5.53
C GLU A 23 2.85 -5.90 5.46
N ILE A 24 2.17 -6.60 4.55
CA ILE A 24 0.71 -6.56 4.41
C ILE A 24 0.17 -7.91 4.87
N LYS A 25 -0.53 -7.94 6.01
CA LYS A 25 -1.24 -9.12 6.51
C LYS A 25 -2.71 -9.04 6.13
N SER A 26 -3.21 -10.08 5.46
CA SER A 26 -4.63 -10.18 5.13
C SER A 26 -5.10 -11.63 5.18
N LEU A 27 -6.34 -11.84 5.60
CA LEU A 27 -6.97 -13.18 5.56
C LEU A 27 -7.19 -13.67 4.12
N LYS A 28 -7.36 -12.72 3.18
CA LYS A 28 -7.64 -12.99 1.77
C LYS A 28 -6.86 -12.03 0.88
N VAL A 29 -6.25 -12.56 -0.17
CA VAL A 29 -5.72 -11.74 -1.27
C VAL A 29 -6.89 -11.40 -2.19
N ASP A 30 -7.37 -10.17 -2.12
CA ASP A 30 -8.48 -9.65 -2.93
C ASP A 30 -8.12 -8.32 -3.59
N GLY A 31 -9.08 -7.71 -4.32
CA GLY A 31 -8.87 -6.46 -5.03
C GLY A 31 -8.40 -5.29 -4.16
N ARG A 32 -8.56 -5.35 -2.83
CA ARG A 32 -8.02 -4.35 -1.90
C ARG A 32 -6.50 -4.41 -1.82
N ILE A 33 -5.91 -5.60 -1.85
CA ILE A 33 -4.45 -5.75 -1.89
C ILE A 33 -3.90 -5.09 -3.16
N ASN A 34 -4.56 -5.30 -4.30
CA ASN A 34 -4.17 -4.66 -5.55
C ASN A 34 -4.25 -3.11 -5.46
N LYS A 35 -5.29 -2.56 -4.82
CA LYS A 35 -5.39 -1.11 -4.57
C LYS A 35 -4.25 -0.61 -3.68
N ILE A 36 -3.92 -1.34 -2.61
CA ILE A 36 -2.82 -0.99 -1.71
C ILE A 36 -1.49 -0.99 -2.47
N LEU A 37 -1.21 -2.00 -3.29
CA LEU A 37 0.01 -2.07 -4.09
C LEU A 37 0.15 -0.88 -5.04
N LYS A 38 -0.96 -0.44 -5.68
CA LYS A 38 -0.95 0.74 -6.56
C LYS A 38 -0.62 2.01 -5.79
N ILE A 39 -1.19 2.19 -4.59
CA ILE A 39 -0.90 3.36 -3.74
C ILE A 39 0.56 3.36 -3.32
N LEU A 40 1.08 2.22 -2.84
CA LEU A 40 2.47 2.09 -2.41
C LEU A 40 3.45 2.36 -3.57
N SER A 41 3.14 1.86 -4.76
CA SER A 41 3.91 2.15 -5.97
C SER A 41 3.88 3.64 -6.32
N ALA A 42 2.73 4.32 -6.19
CA ALA A 42 2.62 5.76 -6.41
C ALA A 42 3.41 6.58 -5.37
N CYS A 43 3.58 6.05 -4.16
CA CYS A 43 4.44 6.62 -3.12
C CYS A 43 5.94 6.31 -3.32
N GLY A 44 6.35 5.68 -4.43
CA GLY A 44 7.75 5.35 -4.69
C GLY A 44 8.28 4.17 -3.88
N ILE A 45 7.41 3.24 -3.47
CA ILE A 45 7.82 2.01 -2.79
C ILE A 45 7.89 0.89 -3.82
N SER A 46 9.11 0.38 -4.05
CA SER A 46 9.33 -0.78 -4.92
C SER A 46 8.62 -2.02 -4.39
N LEU A 47 7.97 -2.78 -5.28
CA LEU A 47 7.24 -4.00 -4.93
C LEU A 47 8.14 -5.06 -4.28
N GLU A 48 9.44 -5.05 -4.57
CA GLU A 48 10.45 -5.92 -3.94
C GLU A 48 10.54 -5.73 -2.42
N LYS A 49 10.19 -4.54 -1.92
CA LYS A 49 10.16 -4.22 -0.49
C LYS A 49 8.83 -4.60 0.15
N ILE A 50 7.89 -5.20 -0.59
CA ILE A 50 6.55 -5.51 -0.08
C ILE A 50 6.41 -7.01 0.12
N ASN A 51 6.10 -7.38 1.36
CA ASN A 51 5.81 -8.76 1.74
C ASN A 51 4.33 -8.91 2.07
N ILE A 52 3.60 -9.72 1.29
CA ILE A 52 2.18 -10.00 1.55
C ILE A 52 2.10 -11.35 2.25
N ARG A 53 1.61 -11.37 3.48
CA ARG A 53 1.35 -12.60 4.23
C ARG A 53 -0.15 -12.85 4.31
N GLN A 54 -0.55 -14.03 3.85
CA GLN A 54 -1.89 -14.49 4.15
C GLN A 54 -1.93 -14.95 5.62
N ALA A 55 -2.79 -14.33 6.43
CA ALA A 55 -3.03 -14.81 7.78
C ALA A 55 -3.89 -16.07 7.69
N ASN A 56 -3.29 -17.22 7.96
CA ASN A 56 -3.99 -18.48 8.15
C ASN A 56 -4.81 -18.38 9.44
N THR A 57 -6.14 -18.31 9.31
CA THR A 57 -7.03 -18.64 10.42
C THR A 57 -6.94 -20.14 10.65
N SER A 58 -5.98 -20.57 11.47
CA SER A 58 -6.02 -21.89 12.06
C SER A 58 -7.36 -22.00 12.80
N SER A 59 -8.22 -22.91 12.34
CA SER A 59 -9.52 -23.21 12.97
C SER A 59 -9.33 -24.07 14.22
#